data_AF-A0A9E1ILQ0-F1
#
_entry.id   AF-A0A9E1ILQ0-F1
#
_cell.length_a   1.000
_cell.length_b   1.000
_cell.length_c   1.000
_cell.angle_alpha   90.00
_cell.angle_beta   90.00
_cell.angle_gamma   90.00
#
_symmetry.space_group_name_H-M   'P 1'
#
loop_
_entity.id
_entity.type
_entity.pdbx_description
1 polymer ?
#
loop_
_entity_poly.entity_id
_entity_poly.type
_entity_poly.pdbx_seq_one_letter_code
_entity_poly.pdbx_strand_id
1 'polypeptide(L)'
;MMHDAILNLPQAMHLLLPELREIELPREVRSNCSDCVMTPPDGTAGPLPSGFFHPEGRCCTYHPTLPNYLAGRIIREGGRSARLVKERMAQGGRVSEQGIRIAKDRDEVYNKKATELFGRELSFRCPYWVGGDYACGIWINREAVCRTWHCRHEQGPRGMAVWKAIRELLFWSQNQLRSHCVRRGNGPPPTATVNEMSAWYKWCANEIDMVEPDELATMRDETLARLLVELFAAIDAHEQPMAARLGPAVRSFSRQDSYIEFNGYSPYDMVRAPVTAFALLSQLDGTKPWDEVLHKVNTELTEPIAEEVVHELYRVGALEERSGEESFKPGMSVSISVNGVV
;
A
#
# COMPACT_ATOMS: atom_id res chain seq x y z
N MET A 1 10.80 -3.54 -13.55
CA MET A 1 9.37 -3.53 -13.96
C MET A 1 8.47 -3.14 -12.79
N MET A 2 8.72 -1.98 -12.16
CA MET A 2 7.89 -1.47 -11.05
C MET A 2 7.63 0.05 -11.14
N HIS A 3 8.26 0.72 -12.12
CA HIS A 3 7.96 2.09 -12.53
C HIS A 3 6.58 2.25 -13.19
N ASP A 4 5.86 1.14 -13.45
CA ASP A 4 4.63 1.12 -14.25
C ASP A 4 3.33 1.40 -13.48
N ALA A 5 3.41 1.71 -12.18
CA ALA A 5 2.22 1.94 -11.35
C ALA A 5 1.34 3.03 -11.97
N ILE A 6 1.92 4.15 -12.40
CA ILE A 6 1.19 5.30 -12.96
C ILE A 6 1.26 5.34 -14.50
N LEU A 7 2.19 4.62 -15.13
CA LEU A 7 2.41 4.68 -16.59
C LEU A 7 1.26 4.15 -17.45
N ASN A 8 0.38 3.31 -16.87
CA ASN A 8 -0.73 2.68 -17.61
C ASN A 8 -2.11 3.28 -17.27
N LEU A 9 -2.14 4.48 -16.68
CA LEU A 9 -3.40 5.17 -16.44
C LEU A 9 -4.11 5.51 -17.77
N PRO A 10 -5.44 5.58 -17.80
CA PRO A 10 -6.16 6.12 -18.95
C PRO A 10 -5.69 7.55 -19.25
N GLN A 11 -5.69 7.95 -20.52
CA GLN A 11 -5.28 9.29 -20.95
C GLN A 11 -6.03 10.39 -20.20
N ALA A 12 -7.34 10.22 -19.97
CA ALA A 12 -8.14 11.15 -19.18
C ALA A 12 -7.60 11.38 -17.76
N MET A 13 -7.06 10.35 -17.10
CA MET A 13 -6.45 10.53 -15.77
C MET A 13 -5.15 11.31 -15.86
N HIS A 14 -4.36 11.12 -16.93
CA HIS A 14 -3.16 11.93 -17.13
C HIS A 14 -3.46 13.40 -17.47
N LEU A 15 -4.58 13.67 -18.14
CA LEU A 15 -5.04 15.03 -18.41
C LEU A 15 -5.67 15.67 -17.17
N LEU A 16 -6.38 14.89 -16.35
CA LEU A 16 -6.96 15.35 -15.09
C LEU A 16 -5.89 15.63 -14.03
N LEU A 17 -4.80 14.87 -14.03
CA LEU A 17 -3.70 14.90 -13.06
C LEU A 17 -2.34 15.14 -13.75
N PRO A 18 -2.13 16.28 -14.43
CA PRO A 18 -0.86 16.58 -15.07
C PRO A 18 0.30 16.58 -14.07
N GLU A 19 0.05 16.93 -12.80
CA GLU A 19 1.04 16.98 -11.72
C GLU A 19 1.75 15.64 -11.51
N LEU A 20 1.06 14.52 -11.75
CA LEU A 20 1.67 13.18 -11.62
C LEU A 20 2.76 12.88 -12.65
N ARG A 21 2.86 13.67 -13.73
CA ARG A 21 3.94 13.55 -14.73
C ARG A 21 5.21 14.30 -14.33
N GLU A 22 5.09 15.23 -13.39
CA GLU A 22 6.19 16.13 -12.98
C GLU A 22 6.92 15.62 -11.73
N ILE A 23 6.32 14.67 -11.01
CA ILE A 23 6.89 14.11 -9.78
C ILE A 23 7.77 12.89 -10.06
N GLU A 24 8.88 12.78 -9.33
CA GLU A 24 9.64 11.53 -9.26
C GLU A 24 9.01 10.62 -8.20
N LEU A 25 8.53 9.45 -8.63
CA LEU A 25 7.89 8.50 -7.74
C LEU A 25 8.94 7.72 -6.92
N PRO A 26 8.70 7.46 -5.62
CA PRO A 26 9.57 6.61 -4.82
C PRO A 26 9.76 5.22 -5.45
N ARG A 27 11.00 4.75 -5.52
CA ARG A 27 11.32 3.41 -6.03
C ARG A 27 11.36 2.40 -4.89
N GLU A 28 10.24 1.70 -4.67
CA GLU A 28 10.08 0.78 -3.54
C GLU A 28 10.73 -0.60 -3.74
N VAL A 29 12.05 -0.67 -3.94
CA VAL A 29 12.75 -1.91 -4.33
C VAL A 29 12.61 -3.07 -3.33
N ARG A 30 12.39 -2.78 -2.04
CA ARG A 30 12.06 -3.78 -1.00
C ARG A 30 10.68 -4.41 -1.17
N SER A 31 9.80 -3.86 -2.01
CA SER A 31 8.50 -4.45 -2.39
C SER A 31 8.58 -5.23 -3.70
N ASN A 32 9.35 -6.30 -3.74
CA ASN A 32 9.54 -7.10 -4.95
C ASN A 32 8.41 -8.14 -5.11
N CYS A 33 7.61 -8.05 -6.18
CA CYS A 33 6.53 -9.01 -6.42
C CYS A 33 6.99 -10.29 -7.12
N SER A 34 8.08 -10.26 -7.90
CA SER A 34 8.67 -11.45 -8.52
C SER A 34 9.43 -12.32 -7.52
N ASP A 35 10.01 -11.69 -6.51
CA ASP A 35 10.65 -12.37 -5.39
C ASP A 35 9.99 -11.88 -4.09
N CYS A 36 8.86 -12.48 -3.76
CA CYS A 36 7.95 -11.93 -2.75
C CYS A 36 8.58 -11.94 -1.35
N VAL A 37 9.05 -10.79 -0.89
CA VAL A 37 9.63 -10.61 0.45
C VAL A 37 8.67 -10.91 1.61
N MET A 38 7.39 -11.08 1.30
CA MET A 38 6.32 -11.38 2.25
C MET A 38 5.99 -12.87 2.31
N THR A 39 6.61 -13.73 1.49
CA THR A 39 6.45 -15.18 1.65
C THR A 39 7.52 -15.73 2.59
N PRO A 40 7.19 -16.72 3.44
CA PRO A 40 8.16 -17.32 4.33
C PRO A 40 9.30 -17.96 3.53
N PRO A 41 10.52 -18.05 4.10
CA PRO A 41 11.62 -18.77 3.47
C PRO A 41 11.25 -20.22 3.16
N ASP A 42 11.81 -20.76 2.07
CA ASP A 42 11.61 -22.14 1.66
C ASP A 42 11.93 -23.12 2.80
N GLY A 43 11.08 -24.14 2.96
CA GLY A 43 11.24 -25.14 4.01
C GLY A 43 10.74 -24.72 5.40
N THR A 44 10.12 -23.55 5.55
CA THR A 44 9.42 -23.19 6.80
C THR A 44 8.27 -24.17 7.03
N ALA A 45 8.45 -25.13 7.96
CA ALA A 45 7.42 -26.10 8.34
C ALA A 45 6.53 -25.53 9.45
N GLY A 46 5.22 -25.82 9.39
CA GLY A 46 4.26 -25.44 10.42
C GLY A 46 3.41 -24.21 10.08
N PRO A 47 2.77 -23.58 11.09
CA PRO A 47 1.90 -22.42 10.88
C PRO A 47 2.65 -21.24 10.25
N LEU A 48 1.96 -20.48 9.39
CA LEU A 48 2.52 -19.30 8.74
C LEU A 48 3.00 -18.28 9.80
N PRO A 49 4.29 -17.92 9.84
CA PRO A 49 4.81 -17.00 10.85
C PRO A 49 4.11 -15.63 10.80
N SER A 50 4.12 -14.91 11.92
CA SER A 50 3.58 -13.55 11.98
C SER A 50 4.29 -12.65 10.96
N GLY A 51 3.56 -11.72 10.36
CA GLY A 51 4.11 -10.80 9.36
C GLY A 51 4.28 -11.38 7.95
N PHE A 52 4.09 -12.69 7.73
CA PHE A 52 4.17 -13.30 6.39
C PHE A 52 2.79 -13.55 5.77
N PHE A 53 2.79 -13.63 4.44
CA PHE A 53 1.68 -13.97 3.57
C PHE A 53 1.78 -15.43 3.10
N HIS A 54 0.62 -16.01 2.80
CA HIS A 54 0.49 -17.32 2.18
C HIS A 54 1.12 -17.30 0.77
N PRO A 55 2.03 -18.24 0.43
CA PRO A 55 2.76 -18.24 -0.85
C PRO A 55 1.87 -18.20 -2.10
N GLU A 56 0.73 -18.89 -2.05
CA GLU A 56 -0.24 -18.96 -3.17
C GLU A 56 -1.21 -17.77 -3.28
N GLY A 57 -1.23 -16.89 -2.27
CA GLY A 57 -2.11 -15.72 -2.23
C GLY A 57 -1.34 -14.40 -2.30
N ARG A 58 -0.17 -14.32 -1.66
CA ARG A 58 0.63 -13.11 -1.47
C ARG A 58 -0.28 -11.94 -1.03
N CYS A 59 -0.04 -10.71 -1.48
CA CYS A 59 -0.96 -9.58 -1.25
C CYS A 59 -2.27 -9.67 -2.06
N CYS A 60 -2.42 -10.64 -2.97
CA CYS A 60 -3.61 -10.82 -3.81
C CYS A 60 -4.75 -11.54 -3.06
N THR A 61 -4.93 -11.25 -1.78
CA THR A 61 -6.16 -11.57 -1.02
C THR A 61 -7.02 -10.32 -0.78
N TYR A 62 -6.60 -9.16 -1.29
CA TYR A 62 -7.46 -7.98 -1.39
C TYR A 62 -8.39 -8.11 -2.61
N HIS A 63 -9.65 -7.74 -2.42
CA HIS A 63 -10.69 -7.79 -3.47
C HIS A 63 -11.00 -6.38 -3.98
N PRO A 64 -10.44 -5.95 -5.12
CA PRO A 64 -10.60 -4.58 -5.61
C PRO A 64 -12.03 -4.29 -6.07
N THR A 65 -12.48 -3.05 -5.86
CA THR A 65 -13.65 -2.49 -6.55
C THR A 65 -13.21 -1.95 -7.90
N LEU A 66 -13.70 -2.54 -9.00
CA LEU A 66 -13.28 -2.18 -10.36
C LEU A 66 -14.27 -1.16 -10.97
N PRO A 67 -13.87 0.10 -11.23
CA PRO A 67 -14.71 1.10 -11.89
C PRO A 67 -15.20 0.67 -13.28
N ASN A 68 -16.38 1.14 -13.69
CA ASN A 68 -17.02 0.82 -14.97
C ASN A 68 -16.08 0.94 -16.19
N TYR A 69 -15.35 2.04 -16.33
CA TYR A 69 -14.47 2.29 -17.47
C TYR A 69 -13.19 1.42 -17.43
N LEU A 70 -12.65 1.11 -16.24
CA LEU A 70 -11.51 0.17 -16.12
C LEU A 70 -11.93 -1.26 -16.47
N ALA A 71 -13.11 -1.69 -16.01
CA ALA A 71 -13.71 -2.94 -16.45
C ALA A 71 -13.96 -2.94 -17.97
N GLY A 72 -14.42 -1.80 -18.50
CA GLY A 72 -14.64 -1.58 -19.92
C GLY A 72 -13.38 -1.75 -20.77
N ARG A 73 -12.27 -1.14 -20.35
CA ARG A 73 -10.96 -1.29 -21.00
C ARG A 73 -10.56 -2.76 -21.07
N ILE A 74 -10.64 -3.47 -19.95
CA ILE A 74 -10.31 -4.91 -19.88
C ILE A 74 -11.20 -5.73 -20.81
N ILE A 75 -12.52 -5.48 -20.80
CA ILE A 75 -13.47 -6.23 -21.64
C ILE A 75 -13.26 -5.92 -23.14
N ARG A 76 -12.91 -4.68 -23.49
CA ARG A 76 -12.62 -4.22 -24.85
C ARG A 76 -11.33 -4.85 -25.39
N GLU A 77 -10.28 -4.92 -24.56
CA GLU A 77 -9.00 -5.57 -24.89
C GLU A 77 -9.15 -7.09 -25.12
N GLY A 78 -10.09 -7.73 -24.44
CA GLY A 78 -10.40 -9.15 -24.64
C GLY A 78 -9.45 -10.10 -23.89
N GLY A 79 -9.31 -11.33 -24.40
CA GLY A 79 -8.38 -12.32 -23.85
C GLY A 79 -8.75 -12.90 -22.47
N ARG A 80 -7.73 -13.37 -21.73
CA ARG A 80 -7.91 -14.00 -20.39
C ARG A 80 -8.47 -13.01 -19.37
N SER A 81 -7.98 -11.77 -19.37
CA SER A 81 -8.42 -10.72 -18.43
C SER A 81 -9.91 -10.40 -18.57
N ALA A 82 -10.41 -10.27 -19.80
CA ALA A 82 -11.84 -10.08 -20.05
C ALA A 82 -12.70 -11.26 -19.55
N ARG A 83 -12.21 -12.50 -19.68
CA ARG A 83 -12.90 -13.68 -19.12
C ARG A 83 -12.99 -13.62 -17.60
N LEU A 84 -11.90 -13.31 -16.91
CA LEU A 84 -11.90 -13.17 -15.44
C LEU A 84 -12.87 -12.10 -14.94
N VAL A 85 -12.94 -10.95 -15.62
CA VAL A 85 -13.89 -9.87 -15.28
C VAL A 85 -15.33 -10.35 -15.46
N LYS A 86 -15.65 -11.01 -16.58
CA LYS A 86 -17.00 -11.53 -16.84
C LYS A 86 -17.39 -12.67 -15.90
N GLU A 87 -16.46 -13.56 -15.56
CA GLU A 87 -16.66 -14.61 -14.56
C GLU A 87 -16.98 -14.00 -13.20
N ARG A 88 -16.23 -12.97 -12.78
CA ARG A 88 -16.54 -12.23 -11.53
C ARG A 88 -17.93 -11.58 -11.57
N MET A 89 -18.33 -11.02 -12.71
CA MET A 89 -19.68 -10.45 -12.87
C MET A 89 -20.76 -11.53 -12.70
N ALA A 90 -20.52 -12.75 -13.21
CA ALA A 90 -21.45 -13.86 -13.10
C ALA A 90 -21.48 -14.53 -11.70
N GLN A 91 -20.35 -14.57 -10.99
CA GLN A 91 -20.16 -15.32 -9.74
C GLN A 91 -20.47 -14.52 -8.46
N GLY A 92 -21.30 -13.47 -8.53
CA GLY A 92 -21.74 -12.74 -7.33
C GLY A 92 -20.92 -11.50 -6.97
N GLY A 93 -20.16 -10.93 -7.92
CA GLY A 93 -19.75 -9.54 -7.80
C GLY A 93 -20.98 -8.64 -7.64
N ARG A 94 -20.89 -7.58 -6.81
CA ARG A 94 -21.92 -6.53 -6.78
C ARG A 94 -21.73 -5.65 -8.01
N VAL A 95 -22.36 -6.06 -9.11
CA VAL A 95 -22.30 -5.42 -10.42
C VAL A 95 -23.34 -4.30 -10.49
N SER A 96 -22.93 -3.12 -10.94
CA SER A 96 -23.83 -2.00 -11.24
C SER A 96 -23.25 -1.11 -12.34
N GLU A 97 -24.00 -0.09 -12.79
CA GLU A 97 -23.53 0.91 -13.75
C GLU A 97 -22.23 1.62 -13.32
N GLN A 98 -21.91 1.64 -12.02
CA GLN A 98 -20.72 2.27 -11.45
C GLN A 98 -19.46 1.36 -11.57
N GLY A 99 -19.66 0.05 -11.72
CA GLY A 99 -18.58 -0.93 -11.78
C GLY A 99 -18.87 -2.21 -10.97
N ILE A 100 -17.81 -2.95 -10.65
CA ILE A 100 -17.88 -4.26 -10.00
C ILE A 100 -17.28 -4.15 -8.59
N ARG A 101 -18.13 -4.22 -7.57
CA ARG A 101 -17.71 -4.22 -6.17
C ARG A 101 -17.47 -5.64 -5.65
N ILE A 102 -16.82 -5.76 -4.49
CA ILE A 102 -16.75 -7.03 -3.73
C ILE A 102 -18.16 -7.50 -3.34
N ALA A 103 -18.40 -8.81 -3.24
CA ALA A 103 -19.64 -9.38 -2.72
C ALA A 103 -19.89 -8.91 -1.27
N LYS A 104 -21.17 -8.75 -0.86
CA LYS A 104 -21.52 -8.11 0.43
C LYS A 104 -21.03 -8.91 1.64
N ASP A 105 -21.25 -10.22 1.63
CA ASP A 105 -20.80 -11.16 2.65
C ASP A 105 -19.28 -11.13 2.84
N ARG A 106 -18.52 -11.11 1.74
CA ARG A 106 -17.06 -11.00 1.78
C ARG A 106 -16.60 -9.63 2.28
N ASP A 107 -17.28 -8.55 1.91
CA ASP A 107 -16.99 -7.17 2.36
C ASP A 107 -17.09 -7.06 3.88
N GLU A 108 -18.16 -7.57 4.46
CA GLU A 108 -18.43 -7.49 5.90
C GLU A 108 -17.39 -8.28 6.72
N VAL A 109 -16.98 -9.46 6.24
CA VAL A 109 -15.94 -10.25 6.91
C VAL A 109 -14.57 -9.58 6.76
N TYR A 110 -14.22 -9.15 5.55
CA TYR A 110 -12.93 -8.51 5.28
C TYR A 110 -12.77 -7.23 6.11
N ASN A 111 -13.76 -6.34 6.15
CA ASN A 111 -13.66 -5.09 6.90
C ASN A 111 -13.50 -5.29 8.42
N LYS A 112 -14.03 -6.39 8.98
CA LYS A 112 -13.90 -6.69 10.41
C LYS A 112 -12.56 -7.36 10.77
N LYS A 113 -11.95 -8.08 9.83
CA LYS A 113 -10.79 -8.96 10.09
C LYS A 113 -9.63 -8.74 9.13
N ALA A 114 -9.56 -7.59 8.45
CA ALA A 114 -8.57 -7.34 7.41
C ALA A 114 -7.13 -7.55 7.91
N THR A 115 -6.83 -7.12 9.15
CA THR A 115 -5.51 -7.30 9.78
C THR A 115 -5.13 -8.76 10.03
N GLU A 116 -6.11 -9.64 10.21
CA GLU A 116 -5.89 -11.08 10.44
C GLU A 116 -5.86 -11.87 9.12
N LEU A 117 -6.70 -11.49 8.17
CA LEU A 117 -6.97 -12.27 6.96
C LEU A 117 -6.09 -11.85 5.78
N PHE A 118 -5.71 -10.57 5.69
CA PHE A 118 -5.00 -10.05 4.53
C PHE A 118 -3.64 -10.74 4.36
N GLY A 119 -3.41 -11.22 3.16
CA GLY A 119 -2.28 -12.02 2.74
C GLY A 119 -2.22 -13.43 3.31
N ARG A 120 -3.09 -13.81 4.26
CA ARG A 120 -2.96 -15.07 5.02
C ARG A 120 -4.05 -16.08 4.69
N GLU A 121 -5.28 -15.61 4.47
CA GLU A 121 -6.43 -16.48 4.25
C GLU A 121 -6.70 -16.69 2.76
N LEU A 122 -6.42 -17.90 2.26
CA LEU A 122 -6.50 -18.22 0.83
C LEU A 122 -7.95 -18.22 0.30
N SER A 123 -8.96 -18.41 1.16
CA SER A 123 -10.37 -18.28 0.74
C SER A 123 -10.74 -16.85 0.27
N PHE A 124 -9.95 -15.84 0.67
CA PHE A 124 -10.04 -14.45 0.21
C PHE A 124 -9.17 -14.14 -1.01
N ARG A 125 -8.63 -15.15 -1.69
CA ARG A 125 -7.86 -14.92 -2.92
C ARG A 125 -8.67 -14.13 -3.94
N CYS A 126 -8.06 -13.07 -4.46
CA CYS A 126 -8.63 -12.17 -5.43
C CYS A 126 -9.11 -12.94 -6.66
N PRO A 127 -10.31 -12.64 -7.21
CA PRO A 127 -10.85 -13.33 -8.38
C PRO A 127 -10.04 -13.08 -9.66
N TYR A 128 -9.08 -12.15 -9.62
CA TYR A 128 -8.19 -11.86 -10.73
C TYR A 128 -6.81 -12.51 -10.58
N TRP A 129 -6.60 -13.37 -9.58
CA TRP A 129 -5.37 -14.13 -9.43
C TRP A 129 -5.21 -15.15 -10.57
N VAL A 130 -4.06 -15.14 -11.24
CA VAL A 130 -3.76 -16.04 -12.37
C VAL A 130 -2.66 -17.06 -12.12
N GLY A 131 -2.02 -17.02 -10.95
CA GLY A 131 -0.89 -17.88 -10.55
C GLY A 131 0.47 -17.38 -11.08
N GLY A 132 1.54 -17.77 -10.39
CA GLY A 132 2.94 -17.43 -10.74
C GLY A 132 3.41 -16.08 -10.22
N ASP A 133 4.48 -15.56 -10.83
CA ASP A 133 4.98 -14.22 -10.55
C ASP A 133 4.17 -13.17 -11.31
N TYR A 134 3.96 -12.00 -10.69
CA TYR A 134 3.07 -10.95 -11.22
C TYR A 134 1.65 -11.45 -11.54
N ALA A 135 1.11 -12.30 -10.67
CA ALA A 135 -0.12 -13.07 -10.87
C ALA A 135 -1.44 -12.28 -10.87
N CYS A 136 -1.44 -10.98 -11.22
CA CYS A 136 -2.66 -10.21 -11.37
C CYS A 136 -3.11 -10.21 -12.84
N GLY A 137 -4.21 -10.90 -13.14
CA GLY A 137 -4.82 -10.94 -14.46
C GLY A 137 -5.36 -9.60 -14.95
N ILE A 138 -5.43 -8.58 -14.10
CA ILE A 138 -5.87 -7.21 -14.46
C ILE A 138 -4.77 -6.16 -14.23
N TRP A 139 -3.49 -6.57 -14.16
CA TRP A 139 -2.36 -5.73 -13.72
C TRP A 139 -2.35 -4.30 -14.30
N ILE A 140 -2.51 -4.18 -15.63
CA ILE A 140 -2.51 -2.91 -16.37
C ILE A 140 -3.68 -2.01 -15.95
N ASN A 141 -4.85 -2.59 -15.69
CA ASN A 141 -6.11 -1.90 -15.44
C ASN A 141 -6.54 -2.00 -13.96
N ARG A 142 -5.58 -2.12 -13.04
CA ARG A 142 -5.82 -2.10 -11.59
C ARG A 142 -6.39 -0.77 -11.12
N GLU A 143 -7.28 -0.84 -10.15
CA GLU A 143 -7.80 0.32 -9.42
C GLU A 143 -6.74 0.89 -8.45
N ALA A 144 -7.06 2.04 -7.84
CA ALA A 144 -6.14 2.84 -7.06
C ALA A 144 -5.39 2.07 -5.96
N VAL A 145 -6.08 1.26 -5.16
CA VAL A 145 -5.47 0.53 -4.02
C VAL A 145 -4.45 -0.47 -4.52
N CYS A 146 -4.82 -1.38 -5.42
CA CYS A 146 -3.92 -2.41 -5.91
C CYS A 146 -2.72 -1.83 -6.68
N ARG A 147 -2.89 -0.67 -7.31
CA ARG A 147 -1.86 0.00 -8.11
C ARG A 147 -0.80 0.70 -7.26
N THR A 148 -1.17 1.13 -6.06
CA THR A 148 -0.32 1.90 -5.13
C THR A 148 0.09 1.09 -3.90
N TRP A 149 -0.20 -0.21 -3.89
CA TRP A 149 0.13 -1.08 -2.78
C TRP A 149 1.60 -1.51 -2.81
N HIS A 150 2.31 -1.20 -1.72
CA HIS A 150 3.65 -1.67 -1.41
C HIS A 150 3.65 -2.31 -0.02
N CYS A 151 4.25 -3.50 0.12
CA CYS A 151 4.33 -4.19 1.40
C CYS A 151 5.43 -3.65 2.33
N ARG A 152 6.46 -3.05 1.74
CA ARG A 152 7.61 -2.41 2.40
C ARG A 152 7.99 -1.15 1.65
N HIS A 153 8.58 -0.19 2.36
CA HIS A 153 8.94 1.10 1.77
C HIS A 153 10.41 1.45 2.10
N GLU A 154 11.14 1.98 1.11
CA GLU A 154 12.56 2.35 1.23
C GLU A 154 12.79 3.40 2.31
N GLN A 155 11.81 4.28 2.51
CA GLN A 155 11.80 5.31 3.55
C GLN A 155 10.68 5.09 4.59
N GLY A 156 10.23 3.84 4.73
CA GLY A 156 9.16 3.39 5.62
C GLY A 156 7.96 4.33 5.70
N PRO A 157 7.68 4.98 6.86
CA PRO A 157 6.50 5.82 7.02
C PRO A 157 6.38 6.93 5.97
N ARG A 158 7.50 7.51 5.52
CA ARG A 158 7.50 8.61 4.55
C ARG A 158 7.18 8.12 3.14
N GLY A 159 7.77 7.00 2.73
CA GLY A 159 7.40 6.34 1.46
C GLY A 159 5.94 5.90 1.45
N MET A 160 5.48 5.31 2.56
CA MET A 160 4.07 4.94 2.73
C MET A 160 3.13 6.16 2.63
N ALA A 161 3.52 7.31 3.17
CA ALA A 161 2.74 8.53 3.10
C ALA A 161 2.57 9.02 1.65
N VAL A 162 3.64 8.99 0.85
CA VAL A 162 3.58 9.34 -0.58
C VAL A 162 2.63 8.41 -1.34
N TRP A 163 2.80 7.09 -1.21
CA TRP A 163 1.92 6.14 -1.89
C TRP A 163 0.47 6.20 -1.42
N LYS A 164 0.24 6.51 -0.14
CA LYS A 164 -1.10 6.78 0.39
C LYS A 164 -1.71 8.02 -0.26
N ALA A 165 -0.97 9.12 -0.40
CA ALA A 165 -1.47 10.33 -1.03
C ALA A 165 -1.81 10.08 -2.51
N ILE A 166 -0.95 9.36 -3.24
CA ILE A 166 -1.22 8.94 -4.63
C ILE A 166 -2.47 8.05 -4.68
N ARG A 167 -2.63 7.11 -3.75
CA ARG A 167 -3.82 6.24 -3.68
C ARG A 167 -5.10 7.05 -3.56
N GLU A 168 -5.13 8.04 -2.66
CA GLU A 168 -6.32 8.88 -2.45
C GLU A 168 -6.62 9.74 -3.68
N LEU A 169 -5.58 10.31 -4.32
CA LEU A 169 -5.71 11.05 -5.57
C LEU A 169 -6.32 10.18 -6.69
N LEU A 170 -5.73 9.00 -6.93
CA LEU A 170 -6.23 8.07 -7.95
C LEU A 170 -7.64 7.55 -7.62
N PHE A 171 -7.94 7.32 -6.35
CA PHE A 171 -9.27 6.88 -5.92
C PHE A 171 -10.32 7.95 -6.19
N TRP A 172 -10.04 9.21 -5.83
CA TRP A 172 -10.92 10.34 -6.13
C TRP A 172 -11.13 10.49 -7.64
N SER A 173 -10.05 10.50 -8.44
CA SER A 173 -10.15 10.62 -9.91
C SER A 173 -10.93 9.45 -10.53
N GLN A 174 -10.72 8.22 -10.05
CA GLN A 174 -11.50 7.05 -10.49
C GLN A 174 -12.99 7.18 -10.14
N ASN A 175 -13.35 7.83 -9.03
CA ASN A 175 -14.75 8.13 -8.70
C ASN A 175 -15.33 9.22 -9.61
N GLN A 176 -14.58 10.27 -9.95
CA GLN A 176 -15.05 11.30 -10.85
C GLN A 176 -15.33 10.77 -12.25
N LEU A 177 -14.36 10.03 -12.82
CA LEU A 177 -14.51 9.48 -14.17
C LEU A 177 -15.63 8.43 -14.25
N ARG A 178 -15.76 7.54 -13.26
CA ARG A 178 -16.87 6.56 -13.28
C ARG A 178 -18.24 7.25 -13.21
N SER A 179 -18.33 8.33 -12.42
CA SER A 179 -19.58 9.08 -12.23
C SER A 179 -19.92 9.93 -13.45
N HIS A 180 -18.90 10.43 -14.17
CA HIS A 180 -19.08 11.11 -15.44
C HIS A 180 -19.79 10.21 -16.45
N CYS A 181 -19.38 8.95 -16.62
CA CYS A 181 -20.08 8.01 -17.51
C CYS A 181 -21.55 7.84 -17.12
N VAL A 182 -21.85 7.70 -15.83
CA VAL A 182 -23.22 7.53 -15.32
C VAL A 182 -24.08 8.78 -15.54
N ARG A 183 -23.50 10.00 -15.45
CA ARG A 183 -24.24 11.24 -15.75
C ARG A 183 -24.51 11.43 -17.24
N ARG A 184 -23.63 10.93 -18.10
CA ARG A 184 -23.67 11.12 -19.55
C ARG A 184 -24.51 10.08 -20.28
N GLY A 185 -24.56 8.85 -19.76
CA GLY A 185 -25.27 7.73 -20.36
C GLY A 185 -26.49 7.30 -19.54
N ASN A 186 -27.26 6.37 -20.12
CA ASN A 186 -28.34 5.69 -19.41
C ASN A 186 -27.85 4.30 -19.02
N GLY A 187 -27.26 4.20 -17.82
CA GLY A 187 -26.72 2.96 -17.31
C GLY A 187 -27.77 1.84 -17.22
N PRO A 188 -27.38 0.57 -17.43
CA PRO A 188 -28.31 -0.54 -17.31
C PRO A 188 -28.71 -0.78 -15.85
N PRO A 189 -29.93 -1.30 -15.59
CA PRO A 189 -30.37 -1.58 -14.23
C PRO A 189 -29.52 -2.67 -13.57
N PRO A 190 -29.53 -2.80 -12.24
CA PRO A 190 -28.80 -3.86 -11.52
C PRO A 190 -29.16 -5.29 -11.94
N THR A 191 -30.32 -5.49 -12.56
CA THR A 191 -30.81 -6.79 -13.06
C THR A 191 -30.32 -7.13 -14.47
N ALA A 192 -29.56 -6.24 -15.10
CA ALA A 192 -29.06 -6.44 -16.45
C ALA A 192 -28.12 -7.66 -16.54
N THR A 193 -28.15 -8.31 -17.70
CA THR A 193 -27.28 -9.44 -18.00
C THR A 193 -25.81 -9.01 -18.04
N VAL A 194 -24.90 -9.97 -17.89
CA VAL A 194 -23.45 -9.74 -18.03
C VAL A 194 -23.11 -9.13 -19.39
N ASN A 195 -23.85 -9.46 -20.45
CA ASN A 195 -23.62 -8.91 -21.80
C ASN A 195 -24.03 -7.44 -21.90
N GLU A 196 -25.21 -7.07 -21.38
CA GLU A 196 -25.68 -5.68 -21.33
C GLU A 196 -24.75 -4.82 -20.49
N MET A 197 -24.38 -5.29 -19.30
CA MET A 197 -23.43 -4.58 -18.45
C MET A 197 -22.03 -4.50 -19.08
N SER A 198 -21.58 -5.54 -19.78
CA SER A 198 -20.32 -5.51 -20.53
C SER A 198 -20.34 -4.48 -21.66
N ALA A 199 -21.49 -4.31 -22.34
CA ALA A 199 -21.66 -3.28 -23.36
C ALA A 199 -21.58 -1.87 -22.75
N TRP A 200 -22.26 -1.67 -21.61
CA TRP A 200 -22.19 -0.42 -20.84
C TRP A 200 -20.76 -0.08 -20.40
N TYR A 201 -20.03 -1.03 -19.83
CA TYR A 201 -18.64 -0.79 -19.41
C TYR A 201 -17.74 -0.45 -20.59
N LYS A 202 -17.88 -1.14 -21.73
CA LYS A 202 -17.15 -0.79 -22.96
C LYS A 202 -17.49 0.61 -23.46
N TRP A 203 -18.76 1.02 -23.38
CA TRP A 203 -19.16 2.39 -23.68
C TRP A 203 -18.49 3.40 -22.73
N CYS A 204 -18.49 3.12 -21.41
CA CYS A 204 -17.80 3.97 -20.43
C CYS A 204 -16.30 4.13 -20.76
N ALA A 205 -15.63 3.04 -21.17
CA ALA A 205 -14.23 3.11 -21.57
C ALA A 205 -14.02 4.01 -22.80
N ASN A 206 -14.90 3.91 -23.81
CA ASN A 206 -14.84 4.80 -24.98
C ASN A 206 -15.13 6.27 -24.60
N GLU A 207 -16.12 6.52 -23.73
CA GLU A 207 -16.46 7.87 -23.28
C GLU A 207 -15.27 8.52 -22.56
N ILE A 208 -14.61 7.78 -21.66
CA ILE A 208 -13.43 8.28 -20.95
C ILE A 208 -12.23 8.48 -21.88
N ASP A 209 -12.07 7.68 -22.93
CA ASP A 209 -10.99 7.91 -23.91
C ASP A 209 -11.23 9.16 -24.77
N MET A 210 -12.48 9.61 -24.88
CA MET A 210 -12.90 10.75 -25.72
C MET A 210 -13.27 11.99 -24.90
N VAL A 211 -13.08 11.99 -23.58
CA VAL A 211 -13.42 13.13 -22.73
C VAL A 211 -12.52 14.32 -23.05
N GLU A 212 -13.11 15.48 -23.29
CA GLU A 212 -12.39 16.67 -23.69
C GLU A 212 -11.66 17.32 -22.48
N PRO A 213 -10.51 17.97 -22.70
CA PRO A 213 -9.76 18.64 -21.62
C PRO A 213 -10.59 19.65 -20.82
N ASP A 214 -11.46 20.40 -21.48
CA ASP A 214 -12.31 21.39 -20.82
C ASP A 214 -13.31 20.72 -19.86
N GLU A 215 -13.88 19.56 -20.23
CA GLU A 215 -14.77 18.81 -19.34
C GLU A 215 -13.99 18.26 -18.14
N LEU A 216 -12.77 17.76 -18.34
CA LEU A 216 -11.91 17.31 -17.24
C LEU A 216 -11.52 18.47 -16.31
N ALA A 217 -11.29 19.67 -16.86
CA ALA A 217 -10.99 20.85 -16.06
C ALA A 217 -12.14 21.20 -15.11
N THR A 218 -13.40 21.01 -15.53
CA THR A 218 -14.55 21.20 -14.63
C THR A 218 -14.64 20.18 -13.49
N MET A 219 -13.98 19.02 -13.62
CA MET A 219 -13.94 18.03 -12.54
C MET A 219 -12.95 18.42 -11.44
N ARG A 220 -12.01 19.35 -11.70
CA ARG A 220 -10.99 19.78 -10.74
C ARG A 220 -11.62 20.70 -9.69
N ASP A 221 -11.90 20.15 -8.52
CA ASP A 221 -12.56 20.82 -7.40
C ASP A 221 -11.59 21.09 -6.22
N GLU A 222 -12.12 21.67 -5.15
CA GLU A 222 -11.36 21.93 -3.91
C GLU A 222 -10.85 20.64 -3.24
N THR A 223 -11.55 19.52 -3.44
CA THR A 223 -11.09 18.21 -2.93
C THR A 223 -9.83 17.78 -3.65
N LEU A 224 -9.79 17.91 -4.98
CA LEU A 224 -8.58 17.64 -5.75
C LEU A 224 -7.43 18.55 -5.33
N ALA A 225 -7.69 19.85 -5.17
CA ALA A 225 -6.67 20.81 -4.73
C ALA A 225 -6.05 20.41 -3.39
N ARG A 226 -6.87 20.01 -2.41
CA ARG A 226 -6.40 19.51 -1.11
C ARG A 226 -5.57 18.23 -1.25
N LEU A 227 -6.02 17.27 -2.06
CA LEU A 227 -5.28 16.01 -2.28
C LEU A 227 -3.91 16.25 -2.93
N LEU A 228 -3.81 17.24 -3.82
CA LEU A 228 -2.54 17.65 -4.41
C LEU A 228 -1.60 18.28 -3.38
N VAL A 229 -2.12 19.15 -2.50
CA VAL A 229 -1.32 19.71 -1.38
C VAL A 229 -0.79 18.61 -0.47
N GLU A 230 -1.63 17.62 -0.13
CA GLU A 230 -1.21 16.47 0.68
C GLU A 230 -0.15 15.60 -0.01
N LEU A 231 -0.26 15.43 -1.33
CA LEU A 231 0.74 14.71 -2.12
C LEU A 231 2.09 15.43 -2.11
N PHE A 232 2.12 16.72 -2.42
CA PHE A 232 3.38 17.49 -2.46
C PHE A 232 4.02 17.58 -1.07
N ALA A 233 3.24 17.78 -0.01
CA ALA A 233 3.77 17.74 1.36
C ALA A 233 4.39 16.38 1.71
N ALA A 234 3.79 15.27 1.25
CA ALA A 234 4.34 13.94 1.47
C ALA A 234 5.65 13.72 0.67
N ILE A 235 5.74 14.24 -0.55
CA ILE A 235 6.95 14.20 -1.38
C ILE A 235 8.07 15.01 -0.72
N ASP A 236 7.79 16.25 -0.33
CA ASP A 236 8.76 17.13 0.34
C ASP A 236 9.33 16.47 1.60
N ALA A 237 8.47 15.83 2.40
CA ALA A 237 8.88 15.10 3.60
C ALA A 237 9.72 13.86 3.28
N HIS A 238 9.38 13.12 2.22
CA HIS A 238 10.11 11.95 1.74
C HIS A 238 11.51 12.33 1.22
N GLU A 239 11.70 13.52 0.66
CA GLU A 239 13.01 13.96 0.17
C GLU A 239 13.95 14.45 1.28
N GLN A 240 13.45 14.69 2.50
CA GLN A 240 14.29 15.14 3.60
C GLN A 240 15.30 14.05 4.03
N PRO A 241 16.55 14.42 4.34
CA PRO A 241 17.52 13.48 4.90
C PRO A 241 17.06 13.01 6.30
N MET A 242 17.70 11.93 6.80
CA MET A 242 17.52 11.52 8.18
C MET A 242 17.95 12.64 9.13
N ALA A 243 17.10 12.96 10.11
CA ALA A 243 17.38 14.01 11.07
C ALA A 243 18.60 13.64 11.95
N ALA A 244 19.41 14.64 12.30
CA ALA A 244 20.55 14.44 13.19
C ALA A 244 20.12 14.06 14.61
N ARG A 245 18.99 14.60 15.08
CA ARG A 245 18.47 14.37 16.44
C ARG A 245 17.26 13.46 16.38
N LEU A 246 17.43 12.28 16.96
CA LEU A 246 16.43 11.22 16.93
C LEU A 246 15.95 10.89 18.34
N GLY A 247 14.74 10.37 18.42
CA GLY A 247 14.22 9.71 19.63
C GLY A 247 13.42 8.46 19.29
N PRO A 248 13.16 7.60 20.28
CA PRO A 248 12.40 6.37 20.07
C PRO A 248 10.95 6.68 19.69
N ALA A 249 10.44 5.90 18.73
CA ALA A 249 9.07 5.90 18.21
C ALA A 249 8.52 4.46 18.02
N VAL A 250 9.09 3.50 18.74
CA VAL A 250 8.73 2.07 18.67
C VAL A 250 7.25 1.89 19.01
N ARG A 251 6.46 1.30 18.10
CA ARG A 251 5.06 0.96 18.35
C ARG A 251 4.90 -0.39 19.03
N SER A 252 5.70 -1.37 18.60
CA SER A 252 5.76 -2.68 19.22
C SER A 252 7.11 -3.34 18.94
N PHE A 253 7.47 -4.32 19.77
CA PHE A 253 8.64 -5.13 19.56
C PHE A 253 8.40 -6.57 20.01
N SER A 254 9.13 -7.51 19.41
CA SER A 254 9.21 -8.90 19.86
C SER A 254 10.67 -9.22 20.23
N ARG A 255 10.90 -9.84 21.38
CA ARG A 255 12.24 -10.28 21.78
C ARG A 255 12.40 -11.75 21.44
N GLN A 256 13.48 -12.06 20.74
CA GLN A 256 13.99 -13.40 20.49
C GLN A 256 15.28 -13.62 21.30
N ASP A 257 15.80 -14.85 21.32
CA ASP A 257 16.99 -15.18 22.11
C ASP A 257 18.23 -14.35 21.69
N SER A 258 18.40 -14.12 20.38
CA SER A 258 19.58 -13.46 19.82
C SER A 258 19.32 -12.08 19.21
N TYR A 259 18.06 -11.64 19.09
CA TYR A 259 17.72 -10.36 18.47
C TYR A 259 16.36 -9.83 18.94
N ILE A 260 16.07 -8.58 18.60
CA ILE A 260 14.77 -7.94 18.80
C ILE A 260 14.21 -7.54 17.45
N GLU A 261 12.92 -7.79 17.22
CA GLU A 261 12.20 -7.27 16.06
C GLU A 261 11.46 -6.00 16.47
N PHE A 262 11.77 -4.88 15.81
CA PHE A 262 11.11 -3.60 16.03
C PHE A 262 10.09 -3.33 14.92
N ASN A 263 8.94 -2.83 15.32
CA ASN A 263 7.88 -2.35 14.43
C ASN A 263 7.55 -0.89 14.78
N GLY A 264 7.75 0.01 13.82
CA GLY A 264 7.40 1.42 13.96
C GLY A 264 6.18 1.85 13.15
N TYR A 265 5.93 1.32 11.95
CA TYR A 265 4.81 1.77 11.12
C TYR A 265 3.93 0.67 10.52
N SER A 266 4.51 -0.49 10.23
CA SER A 266 3.84 -1.59 9.54
C SER A 266 4.29 -2.94 10.11
N PRO A 267 3.36 -3.87 10.39
CA PRO A 267 3.70 -5.24 10.78
C PRO A 267 4.35 -6.07 9.66
N TYR A 268 4.41 -5.53 8.44
CA TYR A 268 4.99 -6.20 7.27
C TYR A 268 6.45 -5.77 6.97
N ASP A 269 6.94 -4.77 7.69
CA ASP A 269 8.25 -4.15 7.48
C ASP A 269 8.94 -3.90 8.82
N MET A 270 9.33 -5.00 9.47
CA MET A 270 10.01 -5.00 10.76
C MET A 270 11.52 -5.06 10.57
N VAL A 271 12.28 -4.47 11.49
CA VAL A 271 13.75 -4.56 11.52
C VAL A 271 14.21 -5.49 12.64
N ARG A 272 15.20 -6.33 12.35
CA ARG A 272 15.92 -7.11 13.36
C ARG A 272 17.12 -6.32 13.82
N ALA A 273 17.25 -6.12 15.13
CA ALA A 273 18.38 -5.44 15.75
C ALA A 273 18.96 -6.29 16.88
N PRO A 274 20.25 -6.11 17.23
CA PRO A 274 20.84 -6.76 18.39
C PRO A 274 20.09 -6.44 19.69
N VAL A 275 20.14 -7.34 20.67
CA VAL A 275 19.50 -7.12 21.98
C VAL A 275 20.04 -5.86 22.70
N THR A 276 21.25 -5.43 22.35
CA THR A 276 21.90 -4.20 22.84
C THR A 276 21.27 -2.91 22.28
N ALA A 277 20.41 -3.00 21.26
CA ALA A 277 19.77 -1.82 20.66
C ALA A 277 18.97 -0.98 21.68
N PHE A 278 18.45 -1.58 22.76
CA PHE A 278 17.80 -0.81 23.83
C PHE A 278 18.75 0.15 24.56
N ALA A 279 20.04 -0.16 24.65
CA ALA A 279 21.03 0.76 25.23
C ALA A 279 21.12 2.05 24.40
N LEU A 280 21.13 1.92 23.07
CA LEU A 280 21.05 3.06 22.16
C LEU A 280 19.72 3.81 22.31
N LEU A 281 18.59 3.11 22.21
CA LEU A 281 17.25 3.74 22.27
C LEU A 281 17.03 4.54 23.56
N SER A 282 17.58 4.08 24.68
CA SER A 282 17.47 4.75 25.98
C SER A 282 18.24 6.08 26.07
N GLN A 283 19.21 6.31 25.18
CA GLN A 283 20.04 7.53 25.15
C GLN A 283 19.68 8.48 24.01
N LEU A 284 18.79 8.09 23.09
CA LEU A 284 18.26 8.95 22.04
C LEU A 284 17.09 9.79 22.58
N ASP A 285 17.40 10.95 23.16
CA ASP A 285 16.42 11.87 23.74
C ASP A 285 16.16 13.13 22.89
N GLY A 286 16.76 13.20 21.70
CA GLY A 286 16.68 14.35 20.82
C GLY A 286 17.58 15.53 21.19
N THR A 287 18.43 15.42 22.22
CA THR A 287 19.35 16.51 22.59
C THR A 287 20.63 16.48 21.75
N LYS A 288 21.22 15.30 21.62
CA LYS A 288 22.47 15.06 20.90
C LYS A 288 22.24 14.40 19.52
N PRO A 289 23.17 14.60 18.56
CA PRO A 289 23.19 13.85 17.33
C PRO A 289 23.25 12.33 17.56
N TRP A 290 22.51 11.55 16.78
CA TRP A 290 22.40 10.10 16.97
C TRP A 290 23.74 9.38 16.79
N ASP A 291 24.64 9.91 15.95
CA ASP A 291 25.98 9.38 15.67
C ASP A 291 26.92 9.57 16.87
N GLU A 292 26.84 10.72 17.55
CA GLU A 292 27.54 10.95 18.83
C GLU A 292 27.03 9.98 19.91
N VAL A 293 25.70 9.80 20.01
CA VAL A 293 25.10 8.87 20.96
C VAL A 293 25.52 7.43 20.66
N LEU A 294 25.48 7.01 19.39
CA LEU A 294 25.92 5.68 18.95
C LEU A 294 27.39 5.44 19.29
N HIS A 295 28.27 6.40 18.98
CA HIS A 295 29.69 6.29 19.30
C HIS A 295 29.91 6.08 20.80
N LYS A 296 29.27 6.90 21.64
CA LYS A 296 29.35 6.77 23.10
C LYS A 296 28.87 5.39 23.57
N VAL A 297 27.67 4.97 23.15
CA VAL A 297 27.10 3.66 23.51
C VAL A 297 28.05 2.53 23.12
N ASN A 298 28.64 2.59 21.92
CA ASN A 298 29.55 1.56 21.43
C ASN A 298 30.87 1.47 22.22
N THR A 299 31.28 2.52 22.94
CA THR A 299 32.44 2.43 23.86
C THR A 299 32.15 1.60 25.12
N GLU A 300 30.88 1.41 25.46
CA GLU A 300 30.42 0.71 26.66
C GLU A 300 29.95 -0.73 26.37
N LEU A 301 29.73 -1.06 25.09
CA LEU A 301 29.25 -2.38 24.66
C LEU A 301 30.40 -3.34 24.32
N THR A 302 30.23 -4.62 24.68
CA THR A 302 31.14 -5.70 24.24
C THR A 302 31.02 -5.95 22.74
N GLU A 303 29.81 -5.83 22.19
CA GLU A 303 29.53 -5.92 20.76
C GLU A 303 28.92 -4.61 20.28
N PRO A 304 29.60 -3.86 19.38
CA PRO A 304 29.12 -2.57 18.92
C PRO A 304 27.87 -2.73 18.04
N ILE A 305 26.97 -1.77 18.14
CA ILE A 305 25.82 -1.63 17.26
C ILE A 305 26.30 -0.99 15.95
N ALA A 306 26.03 -1.66 14.83
CA ALA A 306 26.35 -1.15 13.50
C ALA A 306 25.49 0.07 13.13
N GLU A 307 26.06 1.01 12.37
CA GLU A 307 25.36 2.25 11.96
C GLU A 307 24.08 1.94 11.18
N GLU A 308 24.12 0.89 10.36
CA GLU A 308 23.00 0.41 9.54
C GLU A 308 21.78 0.06 10.39
N VAL A 309 21.96 -0.36 11.64
CA VAL A 309 20.85 -0.63 12.56
C VAL A 309 20.10 0.66 12.89
N VAL A 310 20.79 1.79 13.03
CA VAL A 310 20.16 3.10 13.30
C VAL A 310 19.37 3.56 12.08
N HIS A 311 19.97 3.46 10.89
CA HIS A 311 19.29 3.78 9.62
C HIS A 311 18.06 2.90 9.40
N GLU A 312 18.15 1.60 9.68
CA GLU A 312 16.99 0.70 9.54
C GLU A 312 15.91 0.95 10.60
N LEU A 313 16.28 1.27 11.85
CA LEU A 313 15.32 1.67 12.88
C LEU A 313 14.59 2.97 12.51
N TYR A 314 15.32 3.96 11.99
CA TYR A 314 14.71 5.19 11.47
C TYR A 314 13.82 4.90 10.25
N ARG A 315 14.30 4.08 9.31
CA ARG A 315 13.54 3.67 8.13
C ARG A 315 12.20 3.07 8.54
N VAL A 316 12.15 2.12 9.47
CA VAL A 316 10.87 1.51 9.90
C VAL A 316 10.06 2.39 10.86
N GLY A 317 10.45 3.64 11.07
CA GLY A 317 9.77 4.57 12.00
C GLY A 317 9.85 4.15 13.46
N ALA A 318 10.82 3.31 13.83
CA ALA A 318 11.13 3.01 15.22
C ALA A 318 11.97 4.11 15.88
N LEU A 319 12.58 4.99 15.06
CA LEU A 319 13.12 6.28 15.45
C LEU A 319 12.40 7.39 14.68
N GLU A 320 12.22 8.54 15.32
CA GLU A 320 11.65 9.75 14.71
C GLU A 320 12.49 10.97 15.04
N GLU A 321 12.33 12.03 14.24
CA GLU A 321 12.93 13.33 14.53
C GLU A 321 12.39 13.90 15.84
N ARG A 322 13.29 14.46 16.64
CA ARG A 322 12.95 15.20 17.86
C ARG A 322 13.46 16.63 17.75
N SER A 323 12.56 17.59 17.91
CA SER A 323 12.95 18.97 18.19
C SER A 323 13.37 19.06 19.65
N GLY A 324 14.49 19.75 19.93
CA GLY A 324 15.07 19.84 21.29
C GLY A 324 14.19 20.53 22.35
N GLU A 325 12.96 20.92 22.01
CA GLU A 325 11.99 21.59 22.90
C GLU A 325 10.86 20.67 23.38
N GLU A 326 10.66 19.50 22.77
CA GLU A 326 9.63 18.55 23.22
C GLU A 326 10.15 17.65 24.34
N SER A 327 9.79 17.98 25.58
CA SER A 327 10.03 17.13 26.75
C SER A 327 9.48 15.71 26.53
N PHE A 328 10.34 14.70 26.66
CA PHE A 328 9.99 13.28 26.61
C PHE A 328 8.80 12.96 27.51
N LYS A 329 7.69 12.49 26.93
CA LYS A 329 6.59 11.86 27.68
C LYS A 329 6.76 10.34 27.52
N PRO A 330 7.06 9.58 28.58
CA PRO A 330 7.18 8.14 28.49
C PRO A 330 5.81 7.54 28.18
N GLY A 331 5.61 7.14 26.93
CA GLY A 331 4.43 6.43 26.44
C GLY A 331 4.72 4.96 26.08
N MET A 332 5.87 4.41 26.49
CA MET A 332 6.18 2.99 26.27
C MET A 332 5.25 2.12 27.12
N SER A 333 4.12 1.69 26.54
CA SER A 333 3.42 0.49 27.01
C SER A 333 4.18 -0.73 26.52
N VAL A 334 5.15 -1.16 27.32
CA VAL A 334 5.88 -2.41 27.09
C VAL A 334 4.94 -3.59 27.36
N SER A 335 4.38 -4.18 26.31
CA SER A 335 3.73 -5.49 26.39
C SER A 335 4.74 -6.57 26.01
N ILE A 336 5.36 -7.17 27.03
CA ILE A 336 6.27 -8.31 26.83
C ILE A 336 5.38 -9.55 26.66
N SER A 337 5.13 -9.95 25.42
CA SER A 337 4.60 -11.28 25.14
C SER A 337 5.76 -12.26 25.19
N VAL A 338 5.99 -12.87 26.36
CA VAL A 338 6.90 -14.01 26.48
C VAL A 338 6.17 -15.21 25.90
N ASN A 339 6.46 -15.56 24.64
CA ASN A 339 6.09 -16.87 24.11
C ASN A 339 7.06 -17.90 24.72
N GLY A 340 6.75 -18.31 25.95
CA GLY A 340 7.45 -19.36 26.68
C GLY A 340 6.41 -20.30 27.29
N VAL A 341 6.45 -21.55 26.81
CA VAL A 341 5.75 -22.73 27.32
C VAL A 341 5.54 -22.72 28.83
N VAL A 342 4.27 -22.75 29.27
CA VAL A 342 3.71 -23.73 30.23
C VAL A 342 2.26 -24.02 29.81
#